data_AF-A0AAN8X1G5-F1
#
_entry.id   AF-A0AAN8X1G5-F1
#
_cell.length_a   1.000
_cell.length_b   1.000
_cell.length_c   1.000
_cell.angle_alpha   90.00
_cell.angle_beta   90.00
_cell.angle_gamma   90.00
#
_symmetry.space_group_name_H-M   'P 1'
#
loop_
_entity.id
_entity.type
_entity.pdbx_description
1 polymer ?
#
loop_
_entity_poly.entity_id
_entity_poly.type
_entity_poly.pdbx_seq_one_letter_code
_entity_poly.pdbx_strand_id
1 'polypeptide(L)'
;MRGCWVWFWADHRQYSDHFESVIGVDFTPAQLELARSRNPFANVTFKEGVAESLPVSDGSVDLVTSSMAVHWFNIPKFYAEVDRVLKPGGVLACYSYHVCAPLYKGKNLYSEFYEFWENLNRYWPKKYDPLKTEYTTIPSCYPEDLHLK
;
A
#
# COMPACT_ATOMS: atom_id res chain seq x y z
N MET A 1 12.73 15.85 2.26
CA MET A 1 12.04 14.66 2.82
C MET A 1 12.05 13.56 1.77
N ARG A 2 12.40 12.33 2.11
CA ARG A 2 12.50 11.16 1.21
C ARG A 2 11.45 10.12 1.59
N GLY A 3 10.67 9.61 0.64
CA GLY A 3 9.67 8.57 0.85
C GLY A 3 10.03 7.27 0.12
N CYS A 4 9.68 6.13 0.70
CA CYS A 4 9.77 4.81 0.08
C CYS A 4 8.38 4.19 -0.04
N TRP A 5 8.13 3.59 -1.20
CA TRP A 5 6.81 3.22 -1.69
C TRP A 5 6.82 1.77 -2.11
N VAL A 6 5.82 0.99 -1.65
CA VAL A 6 5.71 -0.43 -2.01
C VAL A 6 4.34 -0.71 -2.66
N TRP A 7 4.40 -1.18 -3.92
CA TRP A 7 3.29 -1.72 -4.76
C TRP A 7 2.19 -0.74 -5.30
N PHE A 8 1.59 -1.12 -6.44
CA PHE A 8 0.89 -0.29 -7.47
C PHE A 8 -0.65 -0.17 -7.28
N TRP A 9 -1.36 0.96 -7.50
CA TRP A 9 -1.60 1.77 -8.72
C TRP A 9 -1.52 3.30 -8.47
N ALA A 10 -0.99 4.04 -9.45
CA ALA A 10 -1.19 5.48 -9.72
C ALA A 10 -0.73 6.55 -8.70
N ASP A 11 -0.22 6.18 -7.53
CA ASP A 11 -0.14 7.14 -6.43
C ASP A 11 1.15 7.96 -6.33
N HIS A 12 2.19 7.70 -7.14
CA HIS A 12 3.45 8.45 -7.06
C HIS A 12 3.30 9.97 -7.33
N ARG A 13 2.26 10.38 -8.08
CA ARG A 13 1.89 11.81 -8.25
C ARG A 13 1.58 12.50 -6.93
N GLN A 14 0.93 11.77 -6.01
CA GLN A 14 0.51 12.35 -4.74
C GLN A 14 1.71 12.68 -3.85
N TYR A 15 2.88 12.07 -4.10
CA TYR A 15 4.07 12.25 -3.27
C TYR A 15 5.14 13.09 -3.94
N SER A 16 5.14 13.17 -5.27
CA SER A 16 6.14 13.95 -6.01
C SER A 16 6.17 15.42 -5.60
N ASP A 17 5.04 15.99 -5.20
CA ASP A 17 4.94 17.41 -4.83
C ASP A 17 5.23 17.66 -3.34
N HIS A 18 5.32 16.61 -2.54
CA HIS A 18 5.51 16.69 -1.09
C HIS A 18 6.87 16.15 -0.63
N PHE A 19 7.55 15.36 -1.47
CA PHE A 19 8.82 14.73 -1.16
C PHE A 19 9.90 15.11 -2.17
N GLU A 20 11.11 15.33 -1.65
CA GLU A 20 12.31 15.59 -2.44
C GLU A 20 12.71 14.37 -3.28
N SER A 21 12.40 13.16 -2.81
CA SER A 21 12.64 11.91 -3.53
C SER A 21 11.62 10.86 -3.14
N VAL A 22 11.13 10.13 -4.15
CA VAL A 22 10.14 9.06 -4.04
C VAL A 22 10.72 7.82 -4.72
N ILE A 23 10.74 6.69 -4.01
CA ILE A 23 11.24 5.41 -4.54
C ILE A 23 10.10 4.40 -4.56
N GLY A 24 9.62 4.01 -5.73
CA GLY A 24 8.69 2.89 -5.93
C GLY A 24 9.42 1.56 -5.99
N VAL A 25 8.91 0.56 -5.25
CA VAL A 25 9.47 -0.79 -5.17
C VAL A 25 8.39 -1.81 -5.55
N ASP A 26 8.74 -2.71 -6.48
CA ASP A 26 7.91 -3.84 -6.90
C ASP A 26 8.82 -5.00 -7.31
N PHE A 27 8.39 -6.24 -7.10
CA PHE A 27 9.15 -7.43 -7.50
C PHE A 27 8.90 -7.83 -8.96
N THR A 28 7.92 -7.22 -9.62
CA THR A 28 7.46 -7.57 -10.96
C THR A 28 8.08 -6.62 -12.00
N PRO A 29 9.01 -7.10 -12.86
CA PRO A 29 9.66 -6.25 -13.86
C PRO A 29 8.66 -5.54 -14.79
N ALA A 30 7.57 -6.22 -15.16
CA ALA A 30 6.53 -5.64 -16.01
C ALA A 30 5.80 -4.45 -15.35
N GLN A 31 5.60 -4.47 -14.03
CA GLN A 31 4.99 -3.34 -13.31
C GLN A 31 5.95 -2.15 -13.26
N LEU A 32 7.25 -2.41 -13.01
CA LEU A 32 8.28 -1.37 -13.00
C LEU A 32 8.42 -0.70 -14.37
N GLU A 33 8.39 -1.49 -15.46
CA GLU A 33 8.45 -0.95 -16.81
C GLU A 33 7.26 -0.03 -17.11
N LEU A 34 6.06 -0.49 -16.78
CA LEU A 34 4.86 0.32 -16.93
C LEU A 34 4.93 1.60 -16.08
N ALA A 35 5.39 1.50 -14.84
CA ALA A 35 5.53 2.64 -13.94
C ALA A 35 6.52 3.67 -14.48
N ARG A 36 7.68 3.24 -14.98
CA ARG A 36 8.68 4.11 -15.62
C ARG A 36 8.13 4.79 -16.86
N SER A 37 7.44 4.05 -17.74
CA SER A 37 6.87 4.61 -18.97
C SER A 37 5.80 5.69 -18.72
N ARG A 38 5.16 5.65 -17.54
CA ARG A 38 4.09 6.57 -17.15
C ARG A 38 4.53 7.65 -16.18
N ASN A 39 5.80 7.68 -15.77
CA ASN A 39 6.30 8.61 -14.77
C ASN A 39 6.76 9.94 -15.40
N PRO A 40 6.07 11.06 -15.15
CA PRO A 40 6.51 12.36 -15.62
C PRO A 40 7.48 13.07 -14.65
N PHE A 41 7.75 12.52 -13.46
CA PHE A 41 8.45 13.24 -12.39
C PHE A 41 9.91 12.84 -12.26
N ALA A 42 10.80 13.83 -12.22
CA ALA A 42 12.24 13.62 -12.11
C ALA A 42 12.68 13.12 -10.71
N ASN A 43 11.91 13.41 -9.66
CA ASN A 43 12.20 12.99 -8.29
C ASN A 43 11.63 11.61 -7.92
N VAL A 44 10.96 10.93 -8.86
CA VAL A 44 10.38 9.60 -8.68
C VAL A 44 11.24 8.57 -9.40
N THR A 45 11.67 7.53 -8.68
CA THR A 45 12.46 6.42 -9.24
C THR A 45 11.83 5.07 -8.89
N PHE A 46 12.15 4.03 -9.67
CA PHE A 46 11.58 2.69 -9.48
C PHE A 46 12.67 1.62 -9.43
N LYS A 47 12.65 0.81 -8.38
CA LYS A 47 13.62 -0.26 -8.12
C LYS A 47 12.92 -1.60 -7.98
N GLU A 48 13.57 -2.65 -8.45
CA GLU A 48 13.12 -4.02 -8.19
C GLU A 48 13.45 -4.40 -6.74
N GLY A 49 12.50 -5.03 -6.05
CA GLY A 49 12.66 -5.45 -4.67
C GLY A 49 11.37 -5.99 -4.06
N VAL A 50 11.46 -6.46 -2.82
CA VAL A 50 10.32 -6.96 -2.03
C VAL A 50 10.13 -6.10 -0.79
N ALA A 51 8.92 -6.13 -0.22
CA ALA A 51 8.59 -5.31 0.95
C ALA A 51 9.47 -5.66 2.16
N GLU A 52 9.87 -6.92 2.27
CA GLU A 52 10.71 -7.48 3.33
C GLU A 52 12.21 -7.18 3.16
N SER A 53 12.62 -6.55 2.06
CA SER A 53 14.01 -6.15 1.80
C SER A 53 14.06 -5.02 0.77
N LEU A 54 13.87 -3.80 1.27
CA LEU A 54 13.80 -2.57 0.50
C LEU A 54 15.20 -2.10 0.07
N PRO A 55 15.38 -1.70 -1.21
CA PRO A 55 16.66 -1.26 -1.77
C PRO A 55 17.01 0.19 -1.39
N VAL A 56 16.99 0.49 -0.09
CA VAL A 56 17.31 1.78 0.53
C VAL A 56 18.16 1.58 1.78
N SER A 57 18.90 2.62 2.16
CA SER A 57 19.79 2.60 3.35
C SER A 57 19.01 2.63 4.65
N ASP A 58 19.64 2.19 5.73
CA ASP A 58 19.10 2.27 7.08
C ASP A 58 18.79 3.73 7.46
N GLY A 59 17.69 3.96 8.18
CA GLY A 59 17.32 5.28 8.69
C GLY A 59 17.31 6.38 7.62
N SER A 60 16.89 6.07 6.39
CA SER A 60 17.03 6.97 5.24
C SER A 60 15.72 7.55 4.73
N VAL A 61 14.57 6.99 5.15
CA VAL A 61 13.24 7.38 4.66
C VAL A 61 12.38 7.95 5.78
N ASP A 62 11.61 8.97 5.44
CA ASP A 62 10.69 9.66 6.34
C ASP A 62 9.30 8.99 6.37
N LEU A 63 8.92 8.31 5.28
CA LEU A 63 7.63 7.65 5.11
C LEU A 63 7.81 6.34 4.34
N VAL A 64 7.26 5.25 4.86
CA VAL A 64 7.02 4.00 4.14
C VAL A 64 5.52 3.83 3.95
N THR A 65 5.12 3.47 2.74
CA THR A 65 3.71 3.21 2.44
C THR A 65 3.49 1.89 1.73
N SER A 66 2.32 1.30 2.01
CA SER A 66 1.81 0.13 1.29
C SER A 66 0.33 0.37 0.94
N SER A 67 0.05 0.49 -0.35
CA SER A 67 -1.31 0.63 -0.88
C SER A 67 -1.82 -0.72 -1.37
N MET A 68 -2.89 -1.24 -0.76
CA MET A 68 -3.55 -2.50 -1.15
C MET A 68 -2.63 -3.73 -1.20
N ALA A 69 -1.47 -3.72 -0.55
CA ALA A 69 -0.46 -4.77 -0.73
C ALA A 69 -0.09 -5.53 0.55
N VAL A 70 -0.27 -4.93 1.74
CA VAL A 70 0.26 -5.46 3.00
C VAL A 70 -0.19 -6.90 3.32
N HIS A 71 -1.37 -7.31 2.84
CA HIS A 71 -1.90 -8.67 3.02
C HIS A 71 -1.14 -9.76 2.22
N TRP A 72 -0.22 -9.37 1.33
CA TRP A 72 0.69 -10.28 0.62
C TRP A 72 2.00 -10.54 1.35
N PHE A 73 2.35 -9.70 2.32
CA PHE A 73 3.69 -9.68 2.90
C PHE A 73 3.84 -10.66 4.05
N ASN A 74 5.08 -11.06 4.30
CA ASN A 74 5.46 -11.62 5.59
C ASN A 74 5.52 -10.48 6.62
N ILE A 75 4.43 -10.29 7.37
CA ILE A 75 4.26 -9.15 8.29
C ILE A 75 5.45 -8.98 9.27
N PRO A 76 5.93 -10.02 9.99
CA PRO A 76 7.09 -9.84 10.88
C PRO A 76 8.36 -9.36 10.17
N LYS A 77 8.65 -9.87 8.97
CA LYS A 77 9.83 -9.45 8.19
C LYS A 77 9.65 -8.05 7.61
N PHE A 78 8.45 -7.73 7.13
CA PHE A 78 8.12 -6.41 6.64
C PHE A 78 8.30 -5.35 7.73
N TYR A 79 7.82 -5.61 8.95
CA TYR A 79 7.97 -4.66 10.07
C TYR A 79 9.43 -4.47 10.50
N ALA A 80 10.21 -5.56 10.58
CA ALA A 80 11.64 -5.44 10.84
C ALA A 80 12.36 -4.61 9.75
N GLU A 81 11.92 -4.73 8.50
CA GLU A 81 12.47 -3.95 7.40
C GLU A 81 12.03 -2.48 7.42
N VAL A 82 10.77 -2.21 7.78
CA VAL A 82 10.25 -0.86 8.02
C VAL A 82 11.07 -0.16 9.10
N ASP A 83 11.31 -0.84 10.23
CA ASP A 83 12.15 -0.33 11.33
C ASP A 83 13.58 -0.02 10.89
N ARG A 84 14.16 -0.87 10.02
CA ARG A 84 15.50 -0.63 9.49
C ARG A 84 15.57 0.66 8.68
N VAL A 85 14.60 0.88 7.80
CA VAL A 85 14.68 1.95 6.79
C VAL A 85 14.15 3.30 7.29
N LEU A 86 13.18 3.30 8.21
CA LEU A 86 12.60 4.52 8.75
C LEU A 86 13.61 5.28 9.60
N LYS A 87 13.65 6.60 9.42
CA LYS A 87 14.31 7.50 10.37
C LYS A 87 13.58 7.48 11.71
N PRO A 88 14.25 7.87 12.81
CA PRO A 88 13.55 8.21 14.05
C PRO A 88 12.43 9.22 13.78
N GLY A 89 11.20 8.86 14.18
CA GLY A 89 9.99 9.67 13.93
C GLY A 89 9.39 9.54 12.52
N GLY A 90 9.89 8.63 11.69
CA GLY A 90 9.28 8.28 10.40
C GLY A 90 7.96 7.52 10.57
N VAL A 91 7.18 7.47 9.49
CA VAL A 91 5.81 6.92 9.51
C VAL A 91 5.69 5.70 8.60
N LEU A 92 4.98 4.67 9.06
CA LEU A 92 4.41 3.62 8.22
C LEU A 92 2.92 3.93 7.95
N ALA A 93 2.52 3.96 6.68
CA ALA A 93 1.11 4.11 6.31
C ALA A 93 0.65 2.96 5.40
N CYS A 94 -0.22 2.10 5.93
CA CYS A 94 -0.86 1.02 5.18
C CYS A 94 -2.32 1.36 4.92
N TYR A 95 -2.74 1.38 3.65
CA TYR A 95 -4.09 1.80 3.28
C TYR A 95 -4.65 1.00 2.11
N SER A 96 -5.98 1.04 1.97
CA SER A 96 -6.74 0.35 0.92
C SER A 96 -8.01 1.15 0.62
N TYR A 97 -8.75 0.74 -0.41
CA TYR A 97 -10.10 1.27 -0.69
C TYR A 97 -11.19 0.34 -0.14
N HIS A 98 -12.38 0.90 0.08
CA HIS A 98 -13.57 0.17 0.48
C HIS A 98 -14.43 -0.21 -0.73
N VAL A 99 -15.34 -1.15 -0.51
CA VAL A 99 -16.40 -1.46 -1.47
C VAL A 99 -17.20 -0.19 -1.78
N CYS A 100 -17.22 0.20 -3.05
CA CYS A 100 -17.99 1.34 -3.53
C CYS A 100 -19.49 1.00 -3.56
N ALA A 101 -20.34 1.98 -3.25
CA ALA A 101 -21.79 1.91 -3.45
C ALA A 101 -22.15 2.26 -4.91
N PRO A 102 -22.47 1.29 -5.78
CA PRO A 102 -22.79 1.62 -7.16
C PRO A 102 -24.10 2.41 -7.23
N LEU A 103 -24.11 3.45 -8.07
CA LEU A 103 -25.29 4.23 -8.39
C LEU A 103 -25.78 3.88 -9.80
N TYR A 104 -27.06 3.56 -9.94
CA TYR A 104 -27.68 3.35 -11.25
C TYR A 104 -28.97 4.16 -11.35
N LYS A 105 -29.01 5.11 -12.30
CA LYS A 105 -30.15 6.02 -12.50
C LYS A 105 -30.63 6.69 -11.20
N GLY A 106 -29.69 7.12 -10.35
CA GLY A 106 -29.97 7.76 -9.06
C GLY A 106 -30.36 6.81 -7.92
N LYS A 107 -30.50 5.50 -8.18
CA LYS A 107 -30.69 4.49 -7.13
C LYS A 107 -29.34 4.06 -6.57
N ASN A 108 -29.21 4.09 -5.25
CA ASN A 108 -28.11 3.46 -4.53
C ASN A 108 -28.34 1.95 -4.49
N LEU A 109 -27.38 1.19 -5.02
CA LEU A 109 -27.41 -0.28 -5.11
C LEU A 109 -26.43 -0.94 -4.12
N TYR A 110 -26.02 -0.23 -3.06
CA TYR A 110 -25.05 -0.74 -2.10
C TYR A 110 -25.48 -2.08 -1.51
N SER A 111 -26.73 -2.21 -1.06
CA SER A 111 -27.22 -3.44 -0.44
C SER A 111 -27.20 -4.63 -1.40
N GLU A 112 -27.71 -4.45 -2.62
CA GLU A 112 -27.72 -5.50 -3.64
C GLU A 112 -26.31 -5.88 -4.08
N PHE A 113 -25.42 -4.90 -4.23
CA PHE A 113 -24.02 -5.16 -4.55
C PHE A 113 -23.30 -5.86 -3.40
N TYR A 114 -23.53 -5.44 -2.15
CA TYR A 114 -22.91 -6.02 -0.97
C TYR A 114 -23.32 -7.47 -0.78
N GLU A 115 -24.61 -7.80 -0.95
CA GLU A 115 -25.09 -9.18 -0.90
C GLU A 115 -24.45 -10.04 -2.01
N PHE A 116 -24.34 -9.52 -3.22
CA PHE A 116 -23.63 -10.19 -4.31
C PHE A 116 -22.14 -10.42 -3.96
N TRP A 117 -21.46 -9.38 -3.49
CA TRP A 117 -20.05 -9.43 -3.12
C TRP A 117 -19.80 -10.43 -1.98
N GLU A 118 -20.64 -10.42 -0.93
CA GLU A 118 -20.59 -11.39 0.16
C GLU A 118 -20.79 -12.82 -0.33
N ASN A 119 -21.68 -13.04 -1.29
CA ASN A 119 -21.87 -14.37 -1.86
C ASN A 119 -20.62 -14.88 -2.62
N LEU A 120 -19.85 -13.97 -3.22
CA LEU A 120 -18.58 -14.29 -3.85
C LEU A 120 -17.44 -14.54 -2.86
N ASN A 121 -17.57 -14.11 -1.60
CA ASN A 121 -16.50 -14.25 -0.60
C ASN A 121 -16.06 -15.70 -0.40
N ARG A 122 -16.94 -16.69 -0.62
CA ARG A 122 -16.61 -18.12 -0.54
C ARG A 122 -15.54 -18.56 -1.55
N TYR A 123 -15.35 -17.82 -2.63
CA TYR A 123 -14.34 -18.09 -3.67
C TYR A 123 -13.03 -17.34 -3.44
N TRP A 124 -13.03 -16.34 -2.55
CA TRP A 124 -11.85 -15.54 -2.27
C TRP A 124 -10.90 -16.27 -1.31
N PRO A 125 -9.59 -16.32 -1.61
CA PRO A 125 -8.61 -16.84 -0.67
C PRO A 125 -8.62 -16.09 0.67
N LYS A 126 -8.49 -16.79 1.79
CA LYS A 126 -8.50 -16.19 3.14
C LYS A 126 -7.45 -15.11 3.36
N LYS A 127 -6.35 -15.12 2.61
CA LYS A 127 -5.30 -14.08 2.69
C LYS A 127 -5.82 -12.66 2.40
N TYR A 128 -7.00 -12.51 1.79
CA TYR A 128 -7.63 -11.22 1.53
C TYR A 128 -8.58 -10.76 2.64
N ASP A 129 -8.81 -11.59 3.67
CA ASP A 129 -9.66 -11.22 4.81
C ASP A 129 -9.23 -9.89 5.47
N PRO A 130 -7.93 -9.53 5.57
CA PRO A 130 -7.53 -8.22 6.08
C PRO A 130 -8.09 -7.03 5.30
N LEU A 131 -8.39 -7.16 4.00
CA LEU A 131 -9.03 -6.08 3.23
C LEU A 131 -10.48 -5.84 3.70
N LYS A 132 -11.17 -6.89 4.15
CA LYS A 132 -12.56 -6.82 4.63
C LYS A 132 -12.66 -6.17 5.99
N THR A 133 -11.61 -6.31 6.79
CA THR A 133 -11.52 -5.74 8.13
C THR A 133 -10.82 -4.39 8.13
N GLU A 134 -10.61 -3.77 6.96
CA GLU A 134 -9.99 -2.45 6.86
C GLU A 134 -8.60 -2.45 7.52
N TYR A 135 -7.88 -3.57 7.39
CA TYR A 135 -6.60 -3.88 8.02
C TYR A 135 -6.57 -3.90 9.56
N THR A 136 -7.72 -3.81 10.24
CA THR A 136 -7.78 -3.90 11.72
C THR A 136 -7.38 -5.26 12.29
N THR A 137 -7.31 -6.31 11.46
CA THR A 137 -6.87 -7.66 11.88
C THR A 137 -5.41 -7.95 11.55
N ILE A 138 -4.69 -7.03 10.89
CA ILE A 138 -3.24 -7.16 10.74
C ILE A 138 -2.62 -6.77 12.09
N PRO A 139 -1.70 -7.57 12.66
CA PRO A 139 -1.01 -7.18 13.87
C PRO A 139 -0.39 -5.79 13.70
N SER A 140 -0.55 -4.91 14.67
CA SER A 140 0.09 -3.59 14.64
C SER A 140 1.62 -3.73 14.60
N CYS A 141 2.27 -2.84 13.86
CA CYS A 141 3.73 -2.70 13.85
C CYS A 141 4.20 -2.05 15.14
N TYR A 142 3.46 -1.04 15.62
CA TYR A 142 3.75 -0.29 16.83
C TYR A 142 2.56 -0.28 17.80
N PRO A 143 2.80 -0.28 19.12
CA PRO A 143 1.72 -0.18 20.13
C PRO A 143 0.81 1.05 19.96
N GLU A 144 1.35 2.14 19.41
CA GLU A 144 0.69 3.42 19.17
C GLU A 144 0.02 3.54 17.79
N ASP A 145 -0.04 2.45 17.01
CA ASP A 145 -0.65 2.45 15.68
C ASP A 145 -2.11 2.92 15.71
N LEU A 146 -2.44 3.82 14.79
CA LEU A 146 -3.78 4.36 14.62
C LEU A 146 -4.48 3.70 13.42
N HIS A 147 -5.64 3.10 13.66
CA HIS A 147 -6.55 2.65 12.61
C HIS A 147 -7.56 3.75 12.31
N LEU A 148 -7.31 4.53 11.26
CA LEU A 148 -8.20 5.59 10.79
C LEU A 148 -9.20 5.01 9.78
N LYS A 149 -10.49 5.35 9.92
CA LYS A 149 -11.58 4.97 9.01
C LYS A 149 -12.03 6.14 8.16
#